data_AF-X1PRE6-F1
#
_entry.id   AF-X1PRE6-F1
#
_cell.length_a   1.000
_cell.length_b   1.000
_cell.length_c   1.000
_cell.angle_alpha   90.00
_cell.angle_beta   90.00
_cell.angle_gamma   90.00
#
_symmetry.space_group_name_H-M   'P 1'
#
loop_
_entity.id
_entity.type
_entity.pdbx_description
1 polymer ?
#
loop_
_entity_poly.entity_id
_entity_poly.type
_entity_poly.pdbx_seq_one_letter_code
_entity_poly.pdbx_strand_id
1 'polypeptide(L)'
;KSFVLATRMHRIAFFIDGAYLDHVLANEFPNRRIDYQSFIRAIVAEAGPDREIVRAYYYHCLPYQDARPTTEQSERFSRMQKFFRALQRTSRFEVRQGRLAFRGLDDKGDPIFEQKRTDLLLGIDLVLLATKHSIDEAL
;
A
#
# COMPACT_ATOMS: atom_id res chain seq x y z
N LYS A 1 -11.53 43.85 14.99
CA LYS A 1 -12.11 42.49 14.90
C LYS A 1 -11.15 41.66 14.05
N SER A 2 -10.29 40.85 14.67
CA SER A 2 -9.41 39.96 13.91
C SER A 2 -10.25 38.85 13.30
N PHE A 3 -10.28 38.79 11.97
CA PHE A 3 -10.75 37.62 11.25
C PHE A 3 -9.67 36.54 11.39
N VAL A 4 -9.95 35.49 12.16
CA VAL A 4 -9.21 34.24 12.01
C VAL A 4 -9.69 33.64 10.70
N LEU A 5 -8.86 33.69 9.65
CA LEU A 5 -9.08 32.87 8.47
C LEU A 5 -9.04 31.41 8.94
N ALA A 6 -10.18 30.74 8.88
CA ALA A 6 -10.20 29.29 9.06
C ALA A 6 -9.45 28.68 7.88
N THR A 7 -8.17 28.38 8.06
CA THR A 7 -7.38 27.69 7.04
C THR A 7 -8.01 26.32 6.84
N ARG A 8 -8.54 26.06 5.64
CA ARG A 8 -9.10 24.75 5.31
C ARG A 8 -7.96 23.74 5.34
N MET A 9 -8.04 22.75 6.23
CA MET A 9 -7.07 21.64 6.23
C MET A 9 -7.12 20.92 4.89
N HIS A 10 -5.96 20.82 4.25
CA HIS A 10 -5.79 20.16 2.96
C HIS A 10 -5.73 18.64 3.16
N ARG A 11 -6.70 17.92 2.61
CA ARG A 11 -6.88 16.48 2.87
C ARG A 11 -6.10 15.63 1.89
N ILE A 12 -5.21 14.80 2.42
CA ILE A 12 -4.31 13.96 1.63
C ILE A 12 -4.67 12.50 1.82
N ALA A 13 -4.75 11.75 0.73
CA ALA A 13 -4.69 10.30 0.77
C ALA A 13 -3.43 9.77 0.10
N PHE A 14 -2.83 8.74 0.72
CA PHE A 14 -1.70 8.01 0.15
C PHE A 14 -2.18 6.74 -0.57
N PHE A 15 -1.58 6.43 -1.72
CA PHE A 15 -1.83 5.27 -2.57
C PHE A 15 -0.52 4.54 -2.83
N ILE A 16 -0.14 3.67 -1.88
CA ILE A 16 1.16 3.01 -1.88
C ILE A 16 1.07 1.70 -2.66
N ASP A 17 1.77 1.61 -3.78
CA ASP A 17 2.05 0.33 -4.45
C ASP A 17 3.11 -0.44 -3.65
N GLY A 18 2.65 -1.44 -2.90
CA GLY A 18 3.50 -2.24 -2.06
C GLY A 18 4.43 -3.17 -2.85
N ALA A 19 3.99 -3.69 -4.00
CA ALA A 19 4.78 -4.63 -4.79
C ALA A 19 5.96 -3.92 -5.47
N TYR A 20 5.71 -2.71 -5.98
CA TYR A 20 6.78 -1.85 -6.48
C TYR A 20 7.76 -1.46 -5.37
N LEU A 21 7.24 -1.09 -4.19
CA LEU A 21 8.08 -0.71 -3.06
C LEU A 21 8.94 -1.88 -2.55
N ASP A 22 8.41 -3.10 -2.51
CA ASP A 22 9.16 -4.30 -2.18
C ASP A 22 10.36 -4.50 -3.13
N HIS A 23 10.16 -4.28 -4.44
CA HIS A 23 11.24 -4.33 -5.43
C HIS A 23 12.30 -3.23 -5.18
N VAL A 24 11.87 -1.99 -4.92
CA VAL A 24 12.80 -0.89 -4.61
C VAL A 24 13.59 -1.19 -3.33
N LEU A 25 12.94 -1.67 -2.28
CA LEU A 25 13.58 -2.01 -1.01
C LEU A 25 14.58 -3.15 -1.13
N ALA A 26 14.26 -4.16 -1.92
CA ALA A 26 15.16 -5.29 -2.14
C ALA A 26 16.46 -4.89 -2.85
N ASN A 27 16.37 -3.96 -3.82
CA ASN A 27 17.49 -3.61 -4.69
C ASN A 27 18.29 -2.39 -4.21
N GLU A 28 17.62 -1.34 -3.74
CA GLU A 28 18.24 -0.06 -3.40
C GLU A 28 18.53 0.07 -1.89
N PHE A 29 17.74 -0.61 -1.05
CA PHE A 29 17.83 -0.50 0.41
C PHE A 29 17.88 -1.86 1.11
N PRO A 30 18.82 -2.75 0.74
CA PRO A 30 18.87 -4.10 1.28
C PRO A 30 18.98 -4.07 2.81
N ASN A 31 18.22 -4.94 3.47
CA ASN A 31 18.13 -5.07 4.93
C ASN A 31 17.54 -3.86 5.68
N ARG A 32 16.94 -2.88 4.98
CA ARG A 32 16.21 -1.78 5.62
C ARG A 32 14.72 -2.11 5.72
N ARG A 33 14.08 -1.56 6.75
CA ARG A 33 12.63 -1.65 6.95
C ARG A 33 12.07 -0.24 7.01
N ILE A 34 10.93 -0.05 6.36
CA ILE A 34 10.19 1.21 6.40
C ILE A 34 9.18 1.15 7.55
N ASP A 35 9.20 2.16 8.42
CA ASP A 35 8.04 2.52 9.21
C ASP A 35 7.13 3.39 8.33
N TYR A 36 6.07 2.78 7.82
CA TYR A 36 5.14 3.43 6.90
C TYR A 36 4.44 4.63 7.52
N GLN A 37 4.18 4.64 8.83
CA GLN A 37 3.54 5.77 9.48
C GLN A 37 4.50 6.96 9.54
N SER A 38 5.74 6.70 9.93
CA SER A 38 6.79 7.71 9.99
C SER A 38 7.10 8.25 8.59
N PHE A 39 7.12 7.38 7.58
CA PHE A 39 7.34 7.75 6.18
C PHE A 39 6.29 8.73 5.65
N ILE A 40 5.00 8.40 5.74
CA ILE A 40 3.94 9.30 5.23
C ILE A 40 3.87 10.61 6.02
N ARG A 41 4.16 10.57 7.33
CA ARG A 41 4.19 11.77 8.18
C ARG A 41 5.35 12.69 7.78
N ALA A 42 6.51 12.14 7.46
CA ALA A 42 7.64 12.91 6.98
C ALA A 42 7.30 13.62 5.66
N ILE A 43 6.69 12.93 4.70
CA ILE A 43 6.26 13.53 3.42
C ILE A 43 5.31 14.71 3.66
N VAL A 44 4.31 14.54 4.51
CA VAL A 44 3.35 15.63 4.80
C VAL A 44 4.00 16.78 5.56
N ALA A 45 4.88 16.50 6.52
CA ALA A 45 5.58 17.53 7.28
C ALA A 45 6.43 18.44 6.38
N GLU A 46 7.12 17.87 5.38
CA GLU A 46 7.90 18.62 4.39
C GLU A 46 7.00 19.47 3.47
N ALA A 47 5.76 19.05 3.22
CA ALA A 47 4.83 19.76 2.35
C ALA A 47 4.08 20.93 3.01
N GLY A 48 4.17 21.09 4.34
CA GLY A 48 3.61 22.21 5.11
C GLY A 48 2.56 21.82 6.16
N PRO A 49 2.26 22.72 7.11
CA PRO A 49 1.48 22.40 8.32
C PRO A 49 -0.03 22.25 8.11
N ASP A 50 -0.61 22.82 7.05
CA ASP A 50 -2.06 22.85 6.83
C ASP A 50 -2.59 21.60 6.10
N ARG A 51 -2.05 20.43 6.44
CA ARG A 51 -2.29 19.16 5.73
C ARG A 51 -2.72 18.06 6.70
N GLU A 52 -3.82 17.37 6.39
CA GLU A 52 -4.31 16.21 7.14
C GLU A 52 -4.24 14.94 6.31
N ILE A 53 -3.66 13.87 6.86
CA ILE A 53 -3.73 12.54 6.28
C ILE A 53 -5.10 11.93 6.61
N VAL A 54 -5.99 11.85 5.61
CA VAL A 54 -7.30 11.24 5.82
C VAL A 54 -7.24 9.72 5.77
N ARG A 55 -6.38 9.16 4.90
CA ARG A 55 -6.19 7.71 4.68
C ARG A 55 -4.85 7.41 4.01
N ALA A 56 -4.30 6.24 4.27
CA ALA A 56 -3.22 5.65 3.49
C ALA A 56 -3.62 4.23 3.05
N TYR A 57 -3.70 4.03 1.74
CA TYR A 57 -3.97 2.73 1.15
C TYR A 57 -2.66 2.04 0.78
N TYR A 58 -2.54 0.77 1.14
CA TYR A 58 -1.42 -0.07 0.77
C TYR A 58 -1.91 -1.21 -0.12
N TYR A 59 -1.52 -1.18 -1.38
CA TYR A 59 -1.97 -2.09 -2.43
C TYR A 59 -0.95 -3.21 -2.64
N HIS A 60 -1.36 -4.45 -2.42
CA HIS A 60 -0.49 -5.61 -2.60
C HIS A 60 -1.32 -6.90 -2.72
N CYS A 61 -0.75 -8.02 -3.15
CA CYS A 61 -1.34 -9.35 -2.98
C CYS A 61 -0.60 -10.22 -1.96
N LEU A 62 -1.27 -11.23 -1.40
CA LEU A 62 -0.58 -12.28 -0.65
C LEU A 62 0.29 -13.14 -1.60
N PRO A 63 1.40 -13.71 -1.11
CA PRO A 63 2.17 -14.70 -1.86
C PRO A 63 1.30 -15.87 -2.29
N TYR A 64 1.72 -16.58 -3.34
CA TYR A 64 1.03 -17.79 -3.77
C TYR A 64 1.19 -18.87 -2.71
N GLN A 65 0.08 -19.57 -2.44
CA GLN A 65 0.05 -20.73 -1.54
C GLN A 65 -0.84 -21.80 -2.17
N ASP A 66 -0.27 -22.98 -2.39
CA ASP A 66 -0.99 -24.14 -2.90
C ASP A 66 -2.02 -24.69 -1.90
N ALA A 67 -2.91 -25.56 -2.40
CA ALA A 67 -3.85 -26.30 -1.55
C ALA A 67 -3.14 -27.24 -0.56
N ARG A 68 -1.95 -27.72 -0.91
CA ARG A 68 -1.04 -28.47 -0.05
C ARG A 68 0.31 -27.75 -0.04
N PRO A 69 0.44 -26.69 0.77
CA PRO A 69 1.58 -25.80 0.67
C PRO A 69 2.84 -26.44 1.22
N THR A 70 3.98 -26.08 0.65
CA THR A 70 5.28 -26.36 1.26
C THR A 70 5.44 -25.53 2.54
N THR A 71 6.40 -25.91 3.39
CA THR A 71 6.77 -25.13 4.57
C THR A 71 7.15 -23.70 4.18
N GLU A 72 7.94 -23.53 3.12
CA GLU A 72 8.35 -22.21 2.63
C GLU A 72 7.17 -21.35 2.16
N GLN A 73 6.25 -21.92 1.37
CA GLN A 73 5.04 -21.21 0.94
C GLN A 73 4.22 -20.76 2.15
N SER A 74 4.00 -21.65 3.11
CA SER A 74 3.25 -21.37 4.33
C SER A 74 3.89 -20.27 5.17
N GLU A 75 5.22 -20.29 5.30
CA GLU A 75 5.98 -19.28 6.03
C GLU A 75 5.91 -17.91 5.36
N ARG A 76 6.13 -17.83 4.04
CA ARG A 76 6.05 -16.58 3.27
C ARG A 76 4.65 -15.98 3.35
N PHE A 77 3.62 -16.81 3.15
CA PHE A 77 2.23 -16.39 3.25
C PHE A 77 1.87 -15.88 4.65
N SER A 78 2.26 -16.62 5.69
CA SER A 78 2.03 -16.25 7.09
C SER A 78 2.76 -14.96 7.47
N ARG A 79 4.01 -14.77 7.02
CA ARG A 79 4.79 -13.54 7.23
C ARG A 79 4.10 -12.33 6.58
N MET A 80 3.69 -12.43 5.32
CA MET A 80 2.99 -11.33 4.64
C MET A 80 1.64 -11.02 5.31
N GLN A 81 0.87 -12.03 5.70
CA GLN A 81 -0.36 -11.81 6.46
C GLN A 81 -0.11 -11.08 7.78
N LYS A 82 0.93 -11.45 8.54
CA LYS A 82 1.30 -10.76 9.78
C LYS A 82 1.66 -9.31 9.51
N PHE A 83 2.39 -9.03 8.43
CA PHE A 83 2.72 -7.67 8.00
C PHE A 83 1.46 -6.87 7.66
N PHE A 84 0.56 -7.39 6.82
CA PHE A 84 -0.71 -6.71 6.51
C PHE A 84 -1.54 -6.42 7.76
N ARG A 85 -1.65 -7.38 8.67
CA ARG A 85 -2.35 -7.17 9.95
C ARG A 85 -1.66 -6.14 10.83
N ALA A 86 -0.34 -6.02 10.79
CA ALA A 86 0.37 -4.97 11.50
C ALA A 86 0.06 -3.60 10.88
N LEU A 87 0.12 -3.49 9.56
CA LEU A 87 -0.16 -2.26 8.84
C LEU A 87 -1.62 -1.79 9.04
N GLN A 88 -2.60 -2.70 9.02
CA GLN A 88 -4.00 -2.37 9.30
C GLN A 88 -4.27 -1.88 10.72
N ARG A 89 -3.37 -2.15 11.68
CA ARG A 89 -3.46 -1.61 13.05
C ARG A 89 -2.86 -0.21 13.16
N THR A 90 -2.08 0.21 12.18
CA THR A 90 -1.53 1.57 12.11
C THR A 90 -2.64 2.55 11.76
N SER A 91 -2.65 3.69 12.44
CA SER A 91 -3.71 4.69 12.27
C SER A 91 -3.81 5.16 10.82
N ARG A 92 -5.04 5.26 10.31
CA ARG A 92 -5.37 5.67 8.93
C ARG A 92 -4.88 4.72 7.81
N PHE A 93 -4.30 3.56 8.11
CA PHE A 93 -3.89 2.60 7.08
C PHE A 93 -5.02 1.63 6.70
N GLU A 94 -5.09 1.31 5.42
CA GLU A 94 -5.98 0.29 4.86
C GLU A 94 -5.22 -0.55 3.84
N VAL A 95 -5.27 -1.88 3.99
CA VAL A 95 -4.63 -2.80 3.03
C VAL A 95 -5.65 -3.24 1.99
N ARG A 96 -5.32 -2.99 0.72
CA ARG A 96 -6.11 -3.38 -0.44
C ARG A 96 -5.47 -4.61 -1.09
N GLN A 97 -6.10 -5.76 -0.88
CA GLN A 97 -5.54 -7.04 -1.32
C GLN A 97 -5.99 -7.39 -2.75
N GLY A 98 -5.03 -7.41 -3.66
CA GLY A 98 -5.18 -8.07 -4.95
C GLY A 98 -5.13 -9.60 -4.82
N ARG A 99 -4.89 -10.28 -5.93
CA ARG A 99 -4.67 -11.73 -5.96
C ARG A 99 -3.43 -12.04 -6.78
N LEU A 100 -2.61 -12.97 -6.31
CA LEU A 100 -1.55 -13.56 -7.11
C LEU A 100 -2.13 -14.77 -7.87
N ALA A 101 -2.01 -14.75 -9.20
CA ALA A 101 -2.47 -15.81 -10.07
C ALA A 101 -1.28 -16.61 -10.61
N PHE A 102 -1.30 -17.92 -10.45
CA PHE A 102 -0.36 -18.82 -11.11
C PHE A 102 -0.74 -18.99 -12.58
N ARG A 103 0.23 -18.85 -13.49
CA ARG A 103 0.05 -18.87 -14.95
C ARG A 103 0.72 -20.04 -15.66
N GLY A 104 1.15 -21.03 -14.91
CA GLY A 104 1.93 -22.15 -15.43
C GLY A 104 3.42 -21.89 -15.24
N LEU A 105 4.22 -22.62 -16.02
CA LEU A 105 5.67 -22.56 -15.99
C LEU A 105 6.17 -21.83 -17.23
N ASP A 106 7.30 -21.14 -17.11
CA ASP A 106 8.02 -20.60 -18.27
C ASP A 106 8.80 -21.69 -19.01
N ASP A 107 9.52 -21.30 -20.06
CA ASP A 107 10.34 -22.22 -20.88
C ASP A 107 11.45 -22.92 -20.09
N LYS A 108 11.79 -22.44 -18.89
CA LYS A 108 12.81 -23.00 -17.99
C LYS A 108 12.20 -23.88 -16.90
N GLY A 109 10.88 -23.95 -16.81
CA GLY A 109 10.16 -24.67 -15.77
C GLY A 109 9.92 -23.84 -14.50
N ASP A 110 10.21 -22.54 -14.51
CA ASP A 110 10.00 -21.66 -13.37
C ASP A 110 8.53 -21.18 -13.31
N PRO A 111 7.93 -21.08 -12.11
CA PRO A 111 6.53 -20.70 -11.97
C PRO A 111 6.30 -19.22 -12.32
N ILE A 112 5.33 -18.97 -13.20
CA ILE A 112 4.91 -17.62 -13.58
C ILE A 112 3.78 -17.17 -12.65
N PHE A 113 4.00 -16.07 -11.95
CA PHE A 113 3.00 -15.43 -11.10
C PHE A 113 2.63 -14.06 -11.63
N GLU A 114 1.34 -13.78 -11.67
CA GLU A 114 0.80 -12.51 -12.14
C GLU A 114 -0.06 -11.86 -11.06
N GLN A 115 0.28 -10.63 -10.68
CA GLN A 115 -0.54 -9.84 -9.76
C GLN A 115 -1.79 -9.34 -10.49
N LYS A 116 -2.95 -9.55 -9.86
CA LYS A 116 -4.24 -9.13 -10.41
C LYS A 116 -4.98 -8.24 -9.43
N ARG A 117 -5.78 -7.33 -10.00
CA ARG A 117 -6.72 -6.43 -9.33
C ARG A 117 -6.10 -5.26 -8.56
N THR A 118 -4.81 -5.27 -8.27
CA THR A 118 -4.15 -4.19 -7.52
C THR A 118 -4.34 -2.82 -8.18
N ASP A 119 -4.02 -2.70 -9.47
CA ASP A 119 -4.16 -1.44 -10.22
C ASP A 119 -5.62 -1.00 -10.34
N LEU A 120 -6.52 -1.96 -10.52
CA LEU A 120 -7.96 -1.71 -10.57
C LEU A 120 -8.48 -1.18 -9.23
N LEU A 121 -8.06 -1.77 -8.11
CA LEU A 121 -8.45 -1.33 -6.77
C LEU A 121 -7.95 0.10 -6.51
N LEU A 122 -6.70 0.40 -6.88
CA LEU A 122 -6.13 1.73 -6.76
C LEU A 122 -6.94 2.75 -7.56
N GLY A 123 -7.21 2.46 -8.83
CA GLY A 123 -8.01 3.34 -9.69
C GLY A 123 -9.42 3.58 -9.14
N ILE A 124 -10.09 2.54 -8.63
CA ILE A 124 -11.43 2.66 -8.03
C ILE A 124 -11.41 3.54 -6.79
N ASP A 125 -10.48 3.31 -5.85
CA ASP A 125 -10.37 4.11 -4.63
C ASP A 125 -10.08 5.58 -4.95
N LEU A 126 -9.18 5.84 -5.91
CA LEU A 126 -8.85 7.20 -6.34
C LEU A 126 -10.08 7.93 -6.89
N VAL A 127 -10.80 7.30 -7.82
CA VAL A 127 -12.02 7.87 -8.41
C VAL A 127 -13.10 8.07 -7.35
N LEU A 128 -13.28 7.11 -6.43
CA LEU A 128 -14.26 7.21 -5.36
C LEU A 128 -13.98 8.39 -4.42
N LEU A 129 -12.71 8.60 -4.05
CA LEU A 129 -12.32 9.69 -3.16
C LEU A 129 -12.41 11.06 -3.85
N ALA A 130 -12.04 11.13 -5.12
CA ALA A 130 -12.17 12.34 -5.92
C ALA A 130 -13.63 12.74 -6.13
N THR A 131 -14.49 11.79 -6.55
CA THR A 131 -15.92 12.04 -6.80
C THR A 131 -16.69 12.42 -5.54
N LYS A 132 -16.29 11.91 -4.38
CA LYS A 132 -16.86 12.30 -3.08
C LYS A 132 -16.26 13.58 -2.50
N HIS A 133 -15.34 14.24 -3.21
CA HIS A 133 -14.56 15.37 -2.70
C HIS A 133 -13.98 15.10 -1.30
N SER A 134 -13.55 13.86 -1.04
CA SER A 134 -13.06 13.41 0.27
C SER A 134 -11.59 13.73 0.49
N ILE A 135 -10.85 13.94 -0.61
CA ILE A 135 -9.45 14.34 -0.64
C ILE A 135 -9.29 15.59 -1.50
N ASP A 136 -8.25 16.35 -1.23
CA ASP A 136 -7.79 17.48 -2.03
C ASP A 136 -6.54 17.10 -2.84
N GLU A 137 -5.76 16.11 -2.38
CA GLU A 137 -4.58 15.58 -3.08
C GLU A 137 -4.41 14.06 -2.85
N ALA A 138 -3.89 13.40 -3.88
CA ALA A 138 -3.51 11.99 -3.89
C ALA A 138 -2.00 11.88 -4.06
N LEU A 139 -1.34 11.14 -3.17
CA LEU A 139 0.10 10.88 -3.15
C LEU A 139 0.42 9.40 -3.28
#